data_AF-A0A4Q3T7F7-F1
#
_entry.id   AF-A0A4Q3T7F7-F1
#
_cell.length_a   1.000
_cell.length_b   1.000
_cell.length_c   1.000
_cell.angle_alpha   90.00
_cell.angle_beta   90.00
_cell.angle_gamma   90.00
#
_symmetry.space_group_name_H-M   'P 1'
#
loop_
_entity.id
_entity.type
_entity.pdbx_description
1 polymer ?
#
loop_
_entity_poly.entity_id
_entity_poly.type
_entity_poly.pdbx_seq_one_letter_code
_entity_poly.pdbx_strand_id
1 'polypeptide(L)'
;MRRLVAAAFVSLDGVMQAPGGPEEDPTEDFALGGWTAPFWDEETTPFDDVFSQSYDLLLGRKTYDIFAGYWPRPPNDQTPIGEAFNRVTKYVVTSSPDTLQ
;
A
#
# COMPACT_ATOMS: atom_id res chain seq x y z
N MET A 1 5.36 -23.70 7.97
CA MET A 1 4.67 -23.21 6.74
C MET A 1 4.50 -21.72 6.85
N ARG A 2 4.78 -20.96 5.79
CA ARG A 2 4.48 -19.51 5.75
C ARG A 2 2.98 -19.32 5.51
N ARG A 3 2.38 -18.28 6.11
CA ARG A 3 0.98 -17.91 5.89
C ARG A 3 0.90 -16.85 4.80
N LEU A 4 -0.11 -16.95 3.95
CA LEU A 4 -0.52 -15.83 3.10
C LEU A 4 -1.51 -14.99 3.89
N VAL A 5 -1.24 -13.70 3.97
CA VAL A 5 -2.07 -12.72 4.69
C VAL A 5 -2.41 -11.60 3.72
N ALA A 6 -3.68 -11.25 3.64
CA ALA A 6 -4.15 -10.09 2.89
C ALA A 6 -4.55 -9.00 3.90
N ALA A 7 -3.98 -7.82 3.75
CA ALA A 7 -4.35 -6.63 4.49
C ALA A 7 -4.70 -5.53 3.49
N ALA A 8 -5.88 -4.94 3.64
CA ALA A 8 -6.42 -3.95 2.71
C ALA A 8 -7.38 -3.02 3.45
N PHE A 9 -7.42 -1.77 3.01
CA PHE A 9 -8.55 -0.88 3.27
C PHE A 9 -9.64 -1.18 2.25
N VAL A 10 -10.87 -1.36 2.72
CA VAL A 10 -12.03 -1.67 1.89
C VAL A 10 -13.21 -0.83 2.34
N SER A 11 -13.83 -0.11 1.42
CA SER A 11 -15.08 0.61 1.71
C SER A 11 -16.25 -0.36 1.90
N LEU A 12 -17.39 0.13 2.40
CA LEU A 12 -18.57 -0.69 2.63
C LEU A 12 -19.12 -1.32 1.33
N ASP A 13 -18.98 -0.63 0.20
CA ASP A 13 -19.37 -1.07 -1.13
C ASP A 13 -18.24 -1.80 -1.89
N GLY A 14 -17.12 -2.10 -1.23
CA GLY A 14 -16.09 -3.01 -1.74
C GLY A 14 -14.95 -2.35 -2.54
N VAL A 15 -14.77 -1.04 -2.41
CA VAL A 15 -13.73 -0.28 -3.11
C VAL A 15 -12.41 -0.31 -2.31
N MET A 16 -11.31 -0.58 -3.01
CA MET A 16 -9.93 -0.55 -2.47
C MET A 16 -9.05 0.50 -3.16
N GLN A 17 -9.55 1.21 -4.17
CA GLN A 17 -8.78 2.16 -4.97
C GLN A 17 -8.50 3.44 -4.17
N ALA A 18 -7.28 3.95 -4.30
CA ALA A 18 -6.79 5.22 -3.74
C ALA A 18 -7.18 5.50 -2.26
N PRO A 19 -6.97 4.57 -1.30
CA PRO A 19 -7.26 4.81 0.11
C PRO A 19 -6.43 5.95 0.71
N GLY A 20 -5.14 6.06 0.38
CA GLY A 20 -4.20 6.94 1.08
C GLY A 20 -4.23 8.40 0.64
N GLY A 21 -3.81 8.68 -0.59
CA GLY A 21 -3.68 10.04 -1.12
C GLY A 21 -4.78 10.43 -2.13
N PRO A 22 -5.20 11.71 -2.21
CA PRO A 22 -6.16 12.16 -3.22
C PRO A 22 -5.75 11.83 -4.67
N GLU A 23 -4.45 11.86 -4.96
CA GLU A 23 -3.89 11.55 -6.27
C GLU A 23 -3.22 10.15 -6.36
N GLU A 24 -3.45 9.25 -5.38
CA GLU A 24 -2.79 7.94 -5.32
C GLU A 24 -3.09 7.07 -6.54
N ASP A 25 -4.35 7.02 -6.97
CA ASP A 25 -4.76 6.30 -8.18
C ASP A 25 -6.00 6.97 -8.82
N PRO A 26 -5.82 7.93 -9.74
CA PRO A 26 -6.91 8.63 -10.43
C PRO A 26 -7.46 7.85 -11.64
N THR A 27 -7.11 6.57 -11.79
CA THR A 27 -7.51 5.76 -12.97
C THR A 27 -9.04 5.68 -13.10
N GLU A 28 -9.52 5.74 -14.35
CA GLU A 28 -10.95 5.79 -14.69
C GLU A 28 -11.71 6.94 -14.00
N ASP A 29 -11.05 8.10 -13.86
CA ASP A 29 -11.61 9.32 -13.26
C ASP A 29 -12.13 9.12 -11.82
N PHE A 30 -11.48 8.24 -11.04
CA PHE A 30 -11.86 7.97 -9.66
C PHE A 30 -11.71 9.22 -8.79
N ALA A 31 -12.84 9.77 -8.35
CA ALA A 31 -12.92 11.07 -7.68
C ALA A 31 -12.80 11.01 -6.14
N LEU A 32 -12.68 9.82 -5.55
CA LEU A 32 -12.70 9.61 -4.11
C LEU A 32 -11.34 9.19 -3.54
N GLY A 33 -10.24 9.68 -4.14
CA GLY A 33 -8.90 9.42 -3.60
C GLY A 33 -8.72 9.97 -2.17
N GLY A 34 -7.91 9.30 -1.37
CA GLY A 34 -7.61 9.68 0.01
C GLY A 34 -8.76 9.45 0.98
N TRP A 35 -9.71 8.57 0.62
CA TRP A 35 -10.94 8.37 1.38
C TRP A 35 -10.71 7.81 2.79
N THR A 36 -9.54 7.25 3.13
CA THR A 36 -9.27 6.82 4.51
C THR A 36 -8.90 7.97 5.44
N ALA A 37 -8.49 9.13 4.92
CA ALA A 37 -7.98 10.24 5.73
C ALA A 37 -8.95 10.72 6.83
N PRO A 38 -10.27 10.82 6.59
CA PRO A 38 -11.23 11.22 7.64
C PRO A 38 -11.42 10.17 8.75
N PHE A 39 -10.98 8.93 8.54
CA PHE A 39 -11.16 7.79 9.45
C PHE A 39 -9.88 7.41 10.20
N TRP A 40 -8.80 8.18 10.02
CA TRP A 40 -7.51 7.89 10.63
C TRP A 40 -7.51 8.34 12.10
N ASP A 41 -7.86 7.44 13.02
CA ASP A 41 -7.84 7.64 14.48
C ASP A 41 -7.01 6.56 15.20
N GLU A 42 -6.88 6.66 16.54
CA GLU A 42 -6.12 5.69 17.35
C GLU A 42 -6.65 4.23 17.27
N GLU A 43 -7.85 3.98 16.72
CA GLU A 43 -8.37 2.62 16.48
C GLU A 43 -7.96 2.06 15.10
N THR A 44 -7.41 2.88 14.18
CA THR A 44 -6.84 2.43 12.89
C THR A 44 -5.41 1.89 12.96
N THR A 45 -4.85 1.84 14.18
CA THR A 45 -3.55 1.26 14.55
C THR A 45 -3.33 -0.26 14.28
N PRO A 46 -4.33 -1.13 13.96
CA PRO A 46 -4.08 -2.54 13.64
C PRO A 46 -3.19 -2.78 12.42
N PHE A 47 -3.00 -1.78 11.55
CA PHE A 47 -2.13 -1.87 10.39
C PHE A 47 -0.65 -2.02 10.79
N ASP A 48 -0.24 -1.41 11.91
CA ASP A 48 1.14 -1.50 12.42
C ASP A 48 1.47 -2.92 12.89
N ASP A 49 0.52 -3.60 13.54
CA ASP A 49 0.70 -4.98 14.00
C ASP A 49 0.89 -5.96 12.83
N VAL A 50 0.15 -5.77 11.73
CA VAL A 50 0.29 -6.59 10.52
C VAL A 50 1.70 -6.48 9.94
N PHE A 51 2.29 -5.28 10.00
CA PHE A 51 3.62 -5.00 9.46
C PHE A 51 4.75 -5.09 10.50
N SER A 52 4.44 -5.46 11.73
CA SER A 52 5.44 -5.67 12.80
C SER A 52 6.25 -6.97 12.63
N GLN A 53 5.70 -7.95 11.91
CA GLN A 53 6.34 -9.26 11.70
C GLN A 53 7.26 -9.26 10.48
N SER A 54 8.07 -10.31 10.34
CA SER A 54 8.85 -10.53 9.10
C SER A 54 7.94 -11.06 7.99
N TYR A 55 7.78 -10.30 6.91
CA TYR A 55 7.02 -10.67 5.71
C TYR A 55 7.80 -10.34 4.43
N ASP A 56 7.33 -10.92 3.32
CA ASP A 56 7.64 -10.44 1.96
C ASP A 56 6.33 -9.92 1.36
N LEU A 57 6.42 -9.02 0.38
CA LEU A 57 5.25 -8.48 -0.31
C LEU A 57 5.00 -9.25 -1.61
N LEU A 58 3.74 -9.62 -1.84
CA LEU A 58 3.25 -10.10 -3.14
C LEU A 58 2.29 -9.04 -3.69
N LEU A 59 2.68 -8.39 -4.78
CA LEU A 59 1.98 -7.21 -5.31
C LEU A 59 1.59 -7.40 -6.77
N GLY A 60 0.46 -6.81 -7.15
CA GLY A 60 0.19 -6.51 -8.56
C GLY A 60 1.04 -5.33 -9.04
N ARG A 61 1.19 -5.18 -10.37
CA ARG A 61 2.03 -4.14 -10.96
C ARG A 61 1.70 -2.72 -10.48
N LYS A 62 0.42 -2.35 -10.52
CA LYS A 62 -0.04 -1.00 -10.15
C LYS A 62 0.30 -0.65 -8.69
N THR A 63 0.02 -1.54 -7.75
CA THR A 63 0.33 -1.34 -6.33
C THR A 63 1.84 -1.19 -6.11
N TYR A 64 2.65 -1.97 -6.82
CA TYR A 64 4.10 -1.83 -6.76
C TYR A 64 4.56 -0.45 -7.26
N ASP A 65 4.03 0.06 -8.37
CA ASP A 65 4.41 1.39 -8.89
C ASP A 65 4.06 2.52 -7.93
N ILE A 66 2.86 2.46 -7.32
CA ILE A 66 2.42 3.43 -6.30
C ILE A 66 3.37 3.38 -5.10
N PHE A 67 3.68 2.17 -4.60
CA PHE A 67 4.55 2.01 -3.43
C PHE A 67 5.99 2.45 -3.71
N ALA A 68 6.54 2.12 -4.88
CA ALA A 68 7.90 2.50 -5.29
C ALA A 68 8.01 4.01 -5.60
N GLY A 69 6.93 4.64 -6.04
CA GLY A 69 6.88 6.10 -6.25
C GLY A 69 6.83 6.89 -4.95
N TYR A 70 6.16 6.35 -3.93
CA TYR A 70 5.99 7.01 -2.62
C TYR A 70 7.14 6.70 -1.64
N TRP A 71 7.49 5.42 -1.47
CA TRP A 71 8.62 4.99 -0.65
C TRP A 71 9.87 4.95 -1.54
N PRO A 72 10.95 5.69 -1.23
CA PRO A 72 11.52 5.85 0.12
C PRO A 72 11.45 7.26 0.73
N ARG A 73 10.74 8.22 0.11
CA ARG A 73 10.76 9.64 0.50
C ARG A 73 9.35 10.17 0.82
N PRO A 74 8.70 9.71 1.92
CA PRO A 74 7.47 10.32 2.37
C PRO A 74 7.71 11.79 2.75
N PRO A 75 6.75 12.72 2.52
CA PRO A 75 6.92 14.14 2.80
C PRO A 75 7.19 14.46 4.28
N ASN A 76 6.66 13.62 5.18
CA ASN A 76 6.85 13.71 6.63
C ASN A 76 7.49 12.40 7.10
N ASP A 77 8.76 12.50 7.47
CA ASP A 77 9.73 11.52 7.98
C ASP A 77 9.31 10.05 8.26
N GLN A 78 10.28 9.17 8.03
CA GLN A 78 10.26 7.70 8.09
C GLN A 78 9.26 7.12 9.09
N THR A 79 8.11 6.67 8.59
CA THR A 79 7.22 5.81 9.35
C THR A 79 7.78 4.38 9.38
N PRO A 80 7.58 3.61 10.47
CA PRO A 80 8.03 2.22 10.57
C PRO A 80 7.60 1.34 9.38
N ILE A 81 6.44 1.64 8.79
CA ILE A 81 5.93 0.96 7.60
C ILE A 81 6.79 1.24 6.36
N GLY A 82 7.27 2.47 6.18
CA GLY A 82 8.14 2.84 5.06
C GLY A 82 9.49 2.13 5.10
N GLU A 83 10.11 2.05 6.29
CA GLU A 83 11.34 1.28 6.49
C GLU A 83 11.14 -0.21 6.24
N ALA A 84 10.03 -0.76 6.73
CA ALA A 84 9.69 -2.16 6.49
C ALA A 84 9.49 -2.43 4.99
N PHE A 85 8.73 -1.58 4.31
CA PHE A 85 8.49 -1.71 2.87
C PHE A 85 9.78 -1.59 2.07
N ASN A 86 10.71 -0.72 2.45
CA ASN A 86 12.03 -0.61 1.81
C ASN A 86 12.87 -1.88 1.99
N ARG A 87 12.79 -2.55 3.14
CA ARG A 87 13.61 -3.73 3.48
C ARG A 87 13.11 -5.04 2.87
N VAL A 88 11.80 -5.24 2.77
CA VAL A 88 11.22 -6.55 2.40
C VAL A 88 11.34 -6.87 0.91
N THR A 89 11.44 -8.17 0.60
CA THR A 89 11.41 -8.67 -0.79
C THR A 89 10.04 -8.37 -1.40
N LYS A 90 10.02 -7.88 -2.63
CA LYS A 90 8.80 -7.59 -3.39
C LYS A 90 8.71 -8.56 -4.57
N TYR A 91 7.70 -9.41 -4.56
CA TYR A 91 7.33 -10.26 -5.68
C TYR A 91 6.21 -9.56 -6.45
N VAL A 92 6.49 -9.14 -7.68
CA VAL A 92 5.52 -8.42 -8.51
C VAL A 92 4.96 -9.34 -9.58
N VAL A 93 3.65 -9.58 -9.54
CA VAL A 93 2.93 -10.34 -10.55
C VAL A 93 2.59 -9.39 -11.70
N THR A 94 3.28 -9.54 -12.83
CA THR A 94 3.11 -8.71 -14.03
C THR A 94 3.31 -9.55 -15.29
N SER A 95 2.61 -9.19 -16.36
CA SER A 95 2.87 -9.71 -17.72
C SER A 95 3.91 -8.88 -18.49
N SER A 96 4.34 -7.74 -17.93
CA SER A 96 5.31 -6.80 -18.52
C SER A 96 6.45 -6.54 -17.52
N PRO A 97 7.48 -7.41 -17.48
CA PRO A 97 8.55 -7.31 -16.49
C PRO A 97 9.60 -6.23 -16.81
N ASP A 98 9.77 -5.87 -18.08
CA ASP A 98 10.87 -4.98 -18.54
C ASP A 98 10.79 -3.55 -18.00
N THR A 99 9.67 -3.17 -17.40
CA THR A 99 9.43 -1.82 -16.86
C THR A 99 9.49 -1.75 -15.34
N LEU A 100 9.87 -2.83 -14.65
CA LEU A 100 10.10 -2.81 -13.20
C LEU A 100 11.45 -2.12 -12.90
N GLN A 101 11.50 -1.24 -11.90
CA GLN A 101 12.71 -0.50 -11.51
C GLN A 101 13.40 -1.07 -10.26
#